data_AF-T0L6D6-F1
#
_entry.id   AF-T0L6D6-F1
#
_cell.length_a   1.000
_cell.length_b   1.000
_cell.length_c   1.000
_cell.angle_alpha   90.00
_cell.angle_beta   90.00
_cell.angle_gamma   90.00
#
_symmetry.space_group_name_H-M   'P 1'
#
loop_
_entity.id
_entity.type
_entity.pdbx_description
1 polymer ?
#
loop_
_entity_poly.entity_id
_entity_poly.type
_entity_poly.pdbx_seq_one_letter_code
_entity_poly.pdbx_strand_id
1 'polypeptide(L)'
;MEIIKKYKVLLILALVVIVSIFFFFYRFYHNDVKALEDFLASYEKFDKAILDFSISKNDDLESKAGDAFIKLNIKATFRISSLIKNDAELMDKAREIADLSGKELESLRAYKRAIQSKNTGLDGLAKEYGDLTNKRKTAYARFRELAELKN
;
A
#
# COMPACT_ATOMS: atom_id res chain seq x y z
N MET A 1 -39.99 37.37 14.83
CA MET A 1 -39.60 36.35 15.83
C MET A 1 -40.54 35.13 15.87
N GLU A 2 -41.76 35.19 15.30
CA GLU A 2 -42.72 34.06 15.30
C GLU A 2 -42.38 32.93 14.31
N ILE A 3 -41.79 33.27 13.15
CA ILE A 3 -41.38 32.29 12.13
C ILE A 3 -40.39 31.27 12.72
N ILE A 4 -39.43 31.73 13.52
CA ILE A 4 -38.40 30.87 14.15
C ILE A 4 -39.02 29.88 15.15
N LYS A 5 -40.08 30.27 15.88
CA LYS A 5 -40.79 29.35 16.80
C LYS A 5 -41.54 28.25 16.04
N LYS A 6 -42.18 28.60 14.92
CA LYS A 6 -43.01 27.66 14.13
C LYS A 6 -42.18 26.60 13.41
N TYR A 7 -40.97 26.94 12.97
CA TYR A 7 -40.07 26.02 12.27
C TYR A 7 -38.92 25.49 13.13
N LYS A 8 -38.91 25.76 14.44
CA LYS A 8 -37.81 25.38 15.35
C LYS A 8 -37.48 23.89 15.28
N VAL A 9 -38.51 23.03 15.29
CA VAL A 9 -38.34 21.57 15.21
C VAL A 9 -37.76 21.16 13.85
N LEU A 10 -38.23 21.80 12.77
CA LEU A 10 -37.78 21.51 11.40
C LEU A 10 -36.32 21.95 11.19
N LEU A 11 -35.94 23.11 11.75
CA LEU A 11 -34.56 23.59 11.76
C LEU A 11 -33.63 22.67 12.55
N ILE A 12 -34.07 22.19 13.72
CA ILE A 12 -33.29 21.23 14.52
C ILE A 12 -33.11 19.92 13.75
N LEU A 13 -34.17 19.39 13.13
CA LEU A 13 -34.09 18.18 12.30
C LEU A 13 -33.14 18.37 11.11
N ALA A 14 -33.25 19.48 10.39
CA ALA A 14 -32.35 19.79 9.28
C ALA A 14 -30.88 19.86 9.76
N LEU A 15 -30.63 20.48 10.91
CA LEU A 15 -29.29 20.61 11.46
C LEU A 15 -28.72 19.25 11.90
N VAL A 16 -29.54 18.39 12.52
CA VAL A 16 -29.15 17.01 12.85
C VAL A 16 -28.78 16.23 11.59
N VAL A 17 -29.60 16.31 10.53
CA VAL A 17 -29.32 15.63 9.25
C VAL A 17 -28.01 16.12 8.65
N ILE A 18 -27.76 17.44 8.61
CA ILE A 18 -26.52 18.02 8.08
C ILE A 18 -25.31 17.52 8.88
N VAL A 19 -25.39 17.55 10.21
CA VAL A 19 -24.29 17.09 11.09
C VAL A 19 -24.03 15.60 10.90
N SER A 20 -25.08 14.78 10.80
CA SER A 20 -24.94 13.34 10.54
C SER A 20 -24.27 13.05 9.19
N ILE A 21 -24.69 13.76 8.14
CA ILE A 21 -24.10 13.65 6.80
C ILE A 21 -22.63 14.06 6.84
N PHE A 22 -22.32 15.21 7.45
CA PHE A 22 -20.95 15.70 7.58
C PHE A 22 -20.06 14.71 8.33
N PHE A 23 -20.51 14.21 9.48
CA PHE A 23 -19.76 13.25 10.29
C PHE A 23 -19.50 11.94 9.53
N PHE A 24 -20.49 11.47 8.77
CA PHE A 24 -20.36 10.29 7.93
C PHE A 24 -19.24 10.48 6.89
N PHE A 25 -19.28 11.56 6.10
CA PHE A 25 -18.25 11.84 5.10
C PHE A 25 -16.87 12.06 5.72
N TYR A 26 -16.80 12.76 6.86
CA TYR A 26 -15.54 12.98 7.57
C TYR A 26 -14.89 11.67 8.02
N ARG A 27 -15.67 10.79 8.68
CA ARG A 27 -15.19 9.48 9.12
C ARG A 27 -14.74 8.63 7.93
N PHE A 28 -15.50 8.70 6.84
CA PHE A 28 -15.21 7.95 5.63
C PHE A 28 -13.85 8.38 5.04
N TYR A 29 -13.69 9.68 4.79
CA TYR A 29 -12.46 10.25 4.24
C TYR A 29 -11.25 9.96 5.13
N HIS A 30 -11.39 10.08 6.46
CA HIS A 30 -10.31 9.79 7.39
C HIS A 30 -9.85 8.31 7.32
N ASN A 31 -10.78 7.37 7.18
CA ASN A 31 -10.43 5.95 7.06
C ASN A 31 -9.72 5.65 5.73
N ASP A 32 -10.16 6.28 4.63
CA ASP A 32 -9.54 6.11 3.32
C ASP A 32 -8.09 6.62 3.31
N VAL A 33 -7.86 7.83 3.83
CA VAL A 33 -6.52 8.42 3.95
C VAL A 33 -5.62 7.53 4.80
N LYS A 34 -6.13 7.07 5.96
CA LYS A 34 -5.38 6.16 6.82
C LYS A 34 -5.02 4.85 6.12
N ALA A 35 -5.92 4.29 5.30
CA ALA A 35 -5.65 3.06 4.56
C ALA A 35 -4.51 3.26 3.54
N LEU A 36 -4.49 4.41 2.85
CA LEU A 36 -3.41 4.78 1.93
C LEU A 36 -2.07 4.95 2.66
N GLU A 37 -2.07 5.68 3.78
CA GLU A 37 -0.87 5.87 4.62
C GLU A 37 -0.32 4.55 5.16
N ASP A 38 -1.20 3.69 5.68
CA ASP A 38 -0.83 2.37 6.17
C ASP A 38 -0.18 1.51 5.07
N PHE A 39 -0.72 1.58 3.84
CA PHE A 39 -0.14 0.89 2.70
C PHE A 39 1.26 1.42 2.36
N LEU A 40 1.43 2.74 2.25
CA LEU A 40 2.74 3.37 1.97
C LEU A 40 3.78 2.99 3.02
N ALA A 41 3.43 3.08 4.30
CA ALA A 41 4.33 2.71 5.39
C ALA A 41 4.70 1.22 5.35
N SER A 42 3.77 0.34 4.94
CA SER A 42 4.07 -1.08 4.76
C SER A 42 4.99 -1.35 3.57
N TYR A 43 4.83 -0.59 2.47
CA TYR A 43 5.73 -0.66 1.31
C TYR A 43 7.15 -0.26 1.69
N GLU A 44 7.34 0.88 2.37
CA GLU A 44 8.67 1.36 2.76
C GLU A 44 9.38 0.38 3.70
N LYS A 45 8.63 -0.24 4.61
CA LYS A 45 9.15 -1.31 5.48
C LYS A 45 9.61 -2.53 4.67
N PHE A 46 8.83 -2.94 3.67
CA PHE A 46 9.22 -4.04 2.78
C PHE A 46 10.43 -3.67 1.92
N ASP A 47 10.44 -2.51 1.27
CA ASP A 47 11.55 -2.05 0.42
C ASP A 47 12.88 -2.02 1.18
N LYS A 48 12.85 -1.54 2.42
CA LYS A 48 14.02 -1.60 3.31
C LYS A 48 14.40 -3.03 3.67
N ALA A 49 13.44 -3.87 4.07
CA ALA A 49 13.73 -5.23 4.50
C ALA A 49 14.29 -6.11 3.36
N ILE A 50 13.78 -5.94 2.14
CA ILE A 50 14.30 -6.69 0.97
C ILE A 50 15.69 -6.20 0.56
N LEU A 51 15.96 -4.90 0.67
CA LEU A 51 17.30 -4.36 0.46
C LEU A 51 18.29 -4.92 1.49
N ASP A 52 17.96 -4.85 2.78
CA ASP A 52 18.79 -5.38 3.88
C ASP A 52 19.04 -6.89 3.69
N PHE A 53 18.01 -7.64 3.31
CA PHE A 53 18.15 -9.04 2.97
C PHE A 53 19.10 -9.20 1.78
N SER A 54 18.94 -8.45 0.69
CA SER A 54 19.72 -8.62 -0.55
C SER A 54 21.24 -8.50 -0.35
N ILE A 55 21.69 -7.60 0.51
CA ILE A 55 23.11 -7.30 0.74
C ILE A 55 23.77 -8.16 1.83
N SER A 56 22.98 -8.90 2.62
CA SER A 56 23.46 -9.64 3.80
C SER A 56 23.42 -11.15 3.61
N LYS A 57 24.20 -11.91 4.41
CA LYS A 57 24.14 -13.37 4.49
C LYS A 57 23.34 -13.89 5.69
N ASN A 58 22.66 -13.01 6.42
CA ASN A 58 21.94 -13.36 7.65
C ASN A 58 20.51 -13.88 7.36
N ASP A 59 20.20 -15.08 7.81
CA ASP A 59 18.89 -15.73 7.66
C ASP A 59 17.76 -14.98 8.40
N ASP A 60 18.07 -14.26 9.50
CA ASP A 60 17.09 -13.42 10.22
C ASP A 60 16.50 -12.32 9.32
N LEU A 61 17.26 -11.84 8.33
CA LEU A 61 16.81 -10.82 7.41
C LEU A 61 15.86 -11.39 6.35
N GLU A 62 15.99 -12.67 6.00
CA GLU A 62 15.01 -13.35 5.14
C GLU A 62 13.64 -13.40 5.82
N SER A 63 13.61 -13.77 7.11
CA SER A 63 12.39 -13.80 7.90
C SER A 63 11.75 -12.41 7.99
N LYS A 64 12.56 -11.37 8.27
CA LYS A 64 12.07 -9.99 8.35
C LYS A 64 11.50 -9.49 7.02
N ALA A 65 12.14 -9.83 5.89
CA ALA A 65 11.61 -9.51 4.57
C ALA A 65 10.29 -10.23 4.31
N GLY A 66 10.17 -11.50 4.72
CA GLY A 66 8.92 -12.27 4.69
C GLY A 66 7.80 -11.63 5.52
N ASP A 67 8.09 -11.25 6.77
CA ASP A 67 7.12 -10.60 7.65
C ASP A 67 6.66 -9.23 7.11
N ALA A 68 7.60 -8.47 6.56
CA ALA A 68 7.29 -7.19 5.92
C ALA A 68 6.40 -7.38 4.68
N PHE A 69 6.68 -8.41 3.88
CA PHE A 69 5.84 -8.77 2.74
C PHE A 69 4.43 -9.16 3.16
N ILE A 70 4.25 -10.00 4.18
CA ILE A 70 2.92 -10.39 4.69
C ILE A 70 2.11 -9.14 5.07
N LYS A 71 2.74 -8.19 5.78
CA LYS A 71 2.09 -6.92 6.15
C LYS A 71 1.73 -6.09 4.94
N LEU A 72 2.63 -5.93 3.97
CA LEU A 72 2.37 -5.24 2.71
C LEU A 72 1.19 -5.87 1.97
N ASN A 73 1.19 -7.19 1.82
CA ASN A 73 0.15 -7.93 1.11
C ASN A 73 -1.22 -7.76 1.78
N ILE A 74 -1.29 -7.83 3.12
CA ILE A 74 -2.53 -7.54 3.86
C ILE A 74 -2.98 -6.10 3.59
N LYS A 75 -2.07 -5.13 3.68
CA LYS A 75 -2.43 -3.72 3.47
C LYS A 75 -2.84 -3.45 2.03
N ALA A 76 -2.29 -4.12 1.03
CA ALA A 76 -2.69 -3.99 -0.37
C ALA A 76 -4.16 -4.39 -0.66
N THR A 77 -4.84 -5.07 0.27
CA THR A 77 -6.25 -5.45 0.15
C THR A 77 -7.23 -4.38 0.64
N PHE A 78 -6.75 -3.18 0.97
CA PHE A 78 -7.60 -2.10 1.43
C PHE A 78 -8.71 -1.74 0.42
N ARG A 79 -9.76 -1.10 0.94
CA ARG A 79 -10.80 -0.46 0.14
C ARG A 79 -10.86 1.00 0.49
N ILE A 80 -10.90 1.83 -0.53
CA ILE A 80 -11.15 3.28 -0.44
C ILE A 80 -12.44 3.59 -1.19
N SER A 81 -13.09 4.72 -0.89
CA SER A 81 -14.28 5.13 -1.65
C SER A 81 -13.95 5.69 -3.01
N SER A 82 -14.92 5.55 -3.91
CA SER A 82 -15.06 6.29 -5.18
C SER A 82 -14.97 7.81 -5.07
N LEU A 83 -15.04 8.38 -3.86
CA LEU A 83 -14.81 9.80 -3.61
C LEU A 83 -13.31 10.16 -3.67
N ILE A 84 -12.43 9.18 -3.46
CA ILE A 84 -11.00 9.35 -3.69
C ILE A 84 -10.77 9.30 -5.20
N LYS A 85 -10.03 10.28 -5.70
CA LYS A 85 -9.65 10.34 -7.10
C LYS A 85 -8.76 9.14 -7.45
N ASN A 86 -9.02 8.53 -8.60
CA ASN A 86 -8.29 7.34 -9.09
C ASN A 86 -8.41 6.12 -8.16
N ASP A 87 -9.49 6.00 -7.38
CA ASP A 87 -9.69 4.93 -6.40
C ASP A 87 -9.42 3.52 -6.95
N ALA A 88 -9.99 3.19 -8.11
CA ALA A 88 -9.80 1.90 -8.77
C ALA A 88 -8.33 1.67 -9.14
N GLU A 89 -7.69 2.64 -9.78
CA GLU A 89 -6.28 2.53 -10.20
C GLU A 89 -5.34 2.46 -8.99
N LEU A 90 -5.63 3.15 -7.89
CA LEU A 90 -4.88 3.06 -6.63
C LEU A 90 -4.95 1.66 -6.04
N MET A 91 -6.15 1.08 -5.93
CA MET A 91 -6.34 -0.27 -5.43
C MET A 91 -5.68 -1.31 -6.34
N ASP A 92 -5.75 -1.13 -7.66
CA ASP A 92 -5.11 -2.04 -8.61
C ASP A 92 -3.58 -1.95 -8.53
N LYS A 93 -3.01 -0.74 -8.43
CA LYS A 93 -1.57 -0.55 -8.25
C LYS A 93 -1.09 -1.11 -6.92
N ALA A 94 -1.87 -0.99 -5.84
CA ALA A 94 -1.52 -1.59 -4.56
C ALA A 94 -1.39 -3.12 -4.66
N ARG A 95 -2.33 -3.78 -5.35
CA ARG A 95 -2.28 -5.23 -5.61
C ARG A 95 -1.12 -5.61 -6.51
N GLU A 96 -0.87 -4.85 -7.57
CA GLU A 96 0.27 -5.06 -8.47
C GLU A 96 1.61 -4.97 -7.71
N ILE A 97 1.76 -3.97 -6.85
CA ILE A 97 2.94 -3.80 -6.00
C ILE A 97 3.12 -5.02 -5.09
N ALA A 98 2.06 -5.52 -4.45
CA ALA A 98 2.13 -6.70 -3.61
C ALA A 98 2.52 -7.96 -4.40
N ASP A 99 1.90 -8.20 -5.56
CA ASP A 99 2.24 -9.34 -6.42
C ASP A 99 3.72 -9.30 -6.86
N LEU A 100 4.19 -8.15 -7.35
CA LEU A 100 5.59 -7.96 -7.73
C LEU A 100 6.55 -8.13 -6.55
N SER A 101 6.17 -7.65 -5.35
CA SER A 101 6.95 -7.80 -4.12
C SER A 101 7.12 -9.27 -3.72
N GLY A 102 6.06 -10.07 -3.87
CA GLY A 102 6.11 -11.51 -3.60
C GLY A 102 7.09 -12.22 -4.55
N LYS A 103 6.96 -11.95 -5.85
CA LYS A 103 7.85 -12.50 -6.88
C LYS A 103 9.30 -12.08 -6.69
N GLU A 104 9.55 -10.82 -6.36
CA GLU A 104 10.90 -10.29 -6.08
C GLU A 104 11.53 -11.00 -4.88
N LEU A 105 10.78 -11.20 -3.79
CA LEU A 105 11.27 -11.90 -2.61
C LEU A 105 11.61 -13.37 -2.92
N GLU A 106 10.76 -14.07 -3.67
CA GLU A 106 11.01 -15.45 -4.10
C GLU A 106 12.23 -15.55 -5.01
N SER A 107 12.36 -14.63 -5.98
CA SER A 107 13.51 -14.55 -6.87
C SER A 107 14.81 -14.30 -6.10
N LEU A 108 14.79 -13.40 -5.11
CA LEU A 108 15.95 -13.13 -4.26
C LEU A 108 16.34 -14.34 -3.40
N ARG A 109 15.36 -15.07 -2.85
CA ARG A 109 15.61 -16.33 -2.13
C ARG A 109 16.27 -17.37 -3.04
N ALA A 110 15.75 -17.53 -4.26
CA ALA A 110 16.30 -18.46 -5.25
C ALA A 110 17.74 -18.07 -5.63
N TYR A 111 17.99 -16.79 -5.93
CA TYR A 111 19.30 -16.25 -6.23
C TYR A 111 20.32 -16.54 -5.12
N LYS A 112 19.95 -16.29 -3.86
CA LYS A 112 20.84 -16.54 -2.72
C LYS A 112 21.13 -18.03 -2.47
N ARG A 113 20.13 -18.89 -2.60
CA ARG A 113 20.32 -20.35 -2.53
C ARG A 113 21.23 -20.84 -3.66
N ALA A 114 21.10 -20.28 -4.86
CA ALA A 114 21.98 -20.58 -5.98
C ALA A 114 23.44 -20.14 -5.71
N ILE A 115 23.66 -18.99 -5.07
CA ILE A 115 25.00 -18.54 -4.64
C ILE A 115 25.61 -19.55 -3.66
N GLN A 116 24.85 -20.00 -2.66
CA GLN A 116 25.32 -20.95 -1.65
C GLN A 116 25.64 -22.33 -2.26
N SER A 117 24.82 -22.78 -3.21
CA SER A 117 24.99 -24.08 -3.88
C SER A 117 25.99 -24.09 -5.04
N LYS A 118 26.65 -22.95 -5.34
CA LYS A 118 27.59 -22.78 -6.46
C LYS A 118 27.00 -23.21 -7.82
N ASN A 119 25.70 -22.96 -8.00
CA ASN A 119 24.97 -23.42 -9.18
C ASN A 119 25.27 -22.54 -10.41
N THR A 120 25.25 -23.13 -11.61
CA THR A 120 25.34 -22.40 -12.88
C THR A 120 23.98 -21.82 -13.23
N GLY A 121 23.86 -20.50 -13.37
CA GLY A 121 22.57 -19.81 -13.59
C GLY A 121 22.35 -18.54 -12.76
N LEU A 122 23.39 -18.10 -12.03
CA LEU A 122 23.33 -16.89 -11.18
C LEU A 122 22.94 -15.63 -11.96
N ASP A 123 23.48 -15.46 -13.16
CA ASP A 123 23.23 -14.25 -13.96
C ASP A 123 21.76 -14.10 -14.35
N GLY A 124 21.09 -15.21 -14.65
CA GLY A 124 19.66 -15.23 -14.97
C GLY A 124 18.81 -14.83 -13.77
N LEU A 125 19.09 -15.42 -12.59
CA LEU A 125 18.37 -15.12 -11.35
C LEU A 125 18.63 -13.69 -10.86
N ALA A 126 19.87 -13.20 -10.97
CA ALA A 126 20.23 -11.83 -10.63
C ALA A 126 19.47 -10.81 -11.51
N LYS A 127 19.38 -11.10 -12.82
CA LYS A 127 18.62 -10.28 -13.76
C LYS A 127 17.13 -10.29 -13.45
N GLU A 128 16.56 -11.47 -13.22
CA GLU A 128 15.14 -11.60 -12.88
C GLU A 128 14.78 -10.81 -11.62
N TYR A 129 15.59 -10.95 -10.56
CA TYR A 129 15.45 -10.18 -9.32
C TYR A 129 15.48 -8.67 -9.61
N GLY A 130 16.50 -8.19 -10.35
CA GLY A 130 16.63 -6.77 -10.68
C GLY A 130 15.47 -6.22 -11.53
N ASP A 131 14.98 -7.00 -12.49
CA ASP A 131 13.84 -6.64 -13.32
C ASP A 131 12.55 -6.53 -12.48
N LEU A 132 12.35 -7.44 -11.53
CA LEU A 132 11.22 -7.40 -10.60
C LEU A 132 11.29 -6.20 -9.65
N THR A 133 12.47 -5.89 -9.09
CA THR A 133 12.70 -4.69 -8.29
C THR A 133 12.32 -3.42 -9.06
N ASN A 134 12.76 -3.32 -10.33
CA ASN A 134 12.47 -2.16 -11.17
C ASN A 134 10.98 -2.03 -11.49
N LYS A 135 10.30 -3.14 -11.82
CA LYS A 135 8.85 -3.16 -12.05
C LYS A 135 8.08 -2.72 -10.80
N ARG A 136 8.41 -3.27 -9.63
CA ARG A 136 7.76 -2.90 -8.36
C ARG A 136 7.94 -1.40 -8.07
N LYS A 137 9.17 -0.88 -8.18
CA LYS A 137 9.44 0.54 -7.95
C LYS A 137 8.71 1.45 -8.92
N THR A 138 8.57 1.03 -10.18
CA THR A 138 7.79 1.75 -11.20
C THR A 138 6.30 1.77 -10.84
N ALA A 139 5.73 0.62 -10.44
CA ALA A 139 4.35 0.54 -9.99
C ALA A 139 4.10 1.41 -8.75
N TYR A 140 5.05 1.44 -7.80
CA TYR A 140 4.99 2.32 -6.63
C TYR A 140 5.08 3.81 -6.98
N ALA A 141 5.95 4.19 -7.92
CA ALA A 141 6.03 5.56 -8.40
C ALA A 141 4.69 6.01 -9.00
N ARG A 142 4.06 5.15 -9.81
CA ARG A 142 2.72 5.39 -10.34
C ARG A 142 1.66 5.49 -9.23
N PHE A 143 1.71 4.62 -8.23
CA PHE A 143 0.82 4.71 -7.07
C PHE A 143 0.95 6.05 -6.34
N ARG A 144 2.17 6.52 -6.07
CA ARG A 144 2.41 7.82 -5.43
C ARG A 144 1.89 8.99 -6.25
N GLU A 145 2.09 8.96 -7.57
CA GLU A 145 1.56 9.97 -8.49
C GLU A 145 0.03 10.03 -8.42
N LEU A 146 -0.64 8.88 -8.46
CA LEU A 146 -2.10 8.78 -8.39
C LEU A 146 -2.67 9.24 -7.05
N ALA A 147 -1.94 9.00 -5.96
CA ALA A 147 -2.32 9.43 -4.62
C ALA A 147 -2.08 10.94 -4.39
N GLU A 148 -1.58 11.67 -5.40
CA GLU A 148 -1.19 13.08 -5.32
C GLU A 148 -0.17 13.37 -4.21
N LEU A 149 0.58 12.34 -3.80
CA LEU A 149 1.66 12.43 -2.83
C LEU A 149 2.93 12.87 -3.56
N LYS A 150 2.93 14.12 -4.03
CA LYS A 150 4.16 14.79 -4.49
C LYS A 150 4.97 15.21 -3.27
N ASN A 151 6.25 14.82 -3.26
CA ASN A 151 7.26 15.36 -2.36
C ASN A 151 7.38 16.88 -2.53
#